data_AF-A0A2N0M6P5-F1
#
_entry.id   AF-A0A2N0M6P5-F1
#
_cell.length_a   1.000
_cell.length_b   1.000
_cell.length_c   1.000
_cell.angle_alpha   90.00
_cell.angle_beta   90.00
_cell.angle_gamma   90.00
#
_symmetry.space_group_name_H-M   'P 1'
#
loop_
_entity.id
_entity.type
_entity.pdbx_description
1 polymer ?
#
loop_
_entity_poly.entity_id
_entity_poly.type
_entity_poly.pdbx_seq_one_letter_code
_entity_poly.pdbx_strand_id
1 'polypeptide(L)'
;MALSDRTLVCVECGGEFIFTAGEQEFFNARGFSNEPKRCRSCRAVRRTEQRGGGYSDQPREMYPIVCAECGTDAMVPFRPKGDRPVYCSDCFSKTKAEPSDF
;
A
#
# COMPACT_ATOMS: atom_id res chain seq x y z
N MET A 1 -0.88 30.69 -21.08
CA MET A 1 -2.31 30.54 -21.40
C MET A 1 -3.09 30.58 -20.10
N ALA A 2 -4.17 31.36 -20.02
CA ALA A 2 -5.07 31.32 -18.88
C ALA A 2 -5.79 29.96 -18.86
N LEU A 3 -5.48 29.13 -17.86
CA LEU A 3 -6.20 27.89 -17.64
C LEU A 3 -7.52 28.28 -16.98
N SER A 4 -8.63 28.04 -17.66
CA SER A 4 -9.97 28.29 -17.12
C SER A 4 -10.48 27.04 -16.43
N ASP A 5 -11.31 27.19 -15.41
CA ASP A 5 -12.06 26.06 -14.87
C ASP A 5 -12.93 25.42 -15.96
N ARG A 6 -12.94 24.10 -15.99
CA ARG A 6 -13.74 23.31 -16.94
C ARG A 6 -14.58 22.30 -16.18
N THR A 7 -15.86 22.25 -16.45
CA THR A 7 -16.72 21.18 -15.93
C THR A 7 -16.58 19.93 -16.79
N LEU A 8 -16.30 18.79 -16.15
CA LEU A 8 -16.14 17.48 -16.77
C LEU A 8 -17.10 16.47 -16.12
N VAL A 9 -17.45 15.42 -16.86
CA VAL A 9 -18.34 14.36 -16.38
C VAL A 9 -17.51 13.14 -16.00
N CYS A 10 -17.75 12.60 -14.81
CA CYS A 10 -17.08 11.39 -14.36
C CYS A 10 -17.59 10.16 -15.13
N VAL A 11 -16.67 9.40 -15.74
CA VAL A 11 -17.02 8.17 -16.48
C VAL A 11 -17.53 7.03 -15.57
N GLU A 12 -17.24 7.05 -14.27
CA GLU A 12 -17.66 5.98 -13.34
C GLU A 12 -18.99 6.27 -12.64
N CYS A 13 -19.25 7.51 -12.21
CA CYS A 13 -20.47 7.85 -11.49
C CYS A 13 -21.43 8.78 -12.26
N GLY A 14 -21.04 9.29 -13.43
CA GLY A 14 -21.83 10.25 -14.19
C GLY A 14 -21.92 11.66 -13.58
N GLY A 15 -21.32 11.88 -12.41
CA GLY A 15 -21.35 13.18 -11.72
C GLY A 15 -20.47 14.23 -12.41
N GLU A 16 -20.97 15.46 -12.45
CA GLU A 16 -20.23 16.62 -12.92
C GLU A 16 -19.21 17.07 -11.86
N PHE A 17 -17.99 17.39 -12.29
CA PHE A 17 -16.95 17.94 -11.41
C PHE A 17 -16.16 19.02 -12.12
N ILE A 18 -15.63 19.97 -11.34
CA ILE A 18 -14.86 21.09 -11.87
C ILE A 18 -13.39 20.69 -11.91
N PHE A 19 -12.79 20.77 -13.09
CA PHE A 19 -11.35 20.69 -13.31
C PHE A 19 -10.78 22.11 -13.33
N THR A 20 -10.30 22.52 -12.16
CA THR A 20 -9.85 23.91 -11.93
C THR A 20 -8.54 24.22 -12.66
N ALA A 21 -8.26 25.51 -12.85
CA ALA A 21 -7.00 25.99 -13.42
C ALA A 21 -5.77 25.41 -12.69
N GLY A 22 -5.79 25.42 -11.35
CA GLY A 22 -4.69 24.89 -10.53
C GLY A 22 -4.50 23.38 -10.65
N GLU A 23 -5.57 22.62 -10.89
CA GLU A 23 -5.44 21.18 -11.19
C GLU A 23 -4.85 20.94 -12.57
N GLN A 24 -5.15 21.78 -13.57
CA GLN A 24 -4.54 21.69 -14.89
C GLN A 24 -3.03 21.98 -14.84
N GLU A 25 -2.62 23.00 -14.08
CA GLU A 25 -1.20 23.31 -13.87
C GLU A 25 -0.47 22.14 -13.22
N PHE A 26 -1.09 21.51 -12.22
CA PHE A 26 -0.53 20.34 -11.55
C PHE A 26 -0.40 19.13 -12.47
N PHE A 27 -1.37 18.89 -13.35
CA PHE A 27 -1.30 17.81 -14.33
C PHE A 27 -0.21 18.07 -15.38
N ASN A 28 -0.10 19.31 -15.87
CA ASN A 28 0.93 19.70 -16.82
C ASN A 28 2.35 19.61 -16.22
N ALA A 29 2.53 20.11 -14.99
CA ALA A 29 3.82 20.03 -14.28
C ALA A 29 4.27 18.58 -14.03
N ARG A 30 3.32 17.65 -13.97
CA ARG A 30 3.56 16.24 -13.68
C ARG A 30 3.61 15.37 -14.95
N GLY A 31 3.59 16.00 -16.13
CA GLY A 31 3.72 15.34 -17.44
C GLY A 31 2.45 14.63 -17.91
N PHE A 32 1.30 14.86 -17.28
CA PHE A 32 0.04 14.27 -17.72
C PHE A 32 -0.62 15.15 -18.78
N SER A 33 -0.53 14.71 -20.04
CA SER A 33 -1.17 15.37 -21.19
C SER A 33 -2.69 15.15 -21.27
N ASN A 34 -3.26 14.35 -20.36
CA ASN A 34 -4.66 13.91 -20.40
C ASN A 34 -5.49 14.53 -19.28
N GLU A 35 -6.66 15.04 -19.64
CA GLU A 35 -7.66 15.53 -18.69
C GLU A 35 -8.20 14.39 -17.81
N PRO A 36 -8.55 14.71 -16.55
CA PRO A 36 -9.09 13.71 -15.64
C PRO A 36 -10.43 13.16 -16.14
N LYS A 37 -10.53 11.84 -16.33
CA LYS A 37 -11.79 11.16 -16.70
C LYS A 37 -12.69 10.79 -15.51
N ARG A 38 -12.18 10.94 -14.28
CA ARG A 38 -12.84 10.52 -13.05
C ARG A 38 -12.77 11.62 -12.00
N CYS A 39 -13.87 11.81 -11.28
CA CYS A 39 -13.94 12.79 -10.20
C CYS A 39 -13.07 12.38 -9.00
N ARG A 40 -12.81 13.34 -8.11
CA ARG A 40 -11.98 13.16 -6.91
C ARG A 40 -12.50 12.03 -6.00
N SER A 41 -13.82 11.88 -5.87
CA SER A 41 -14.44 10.83 -5.07
C SER A 41 -14.18 9.44 -5.64
N CYS A 42 -14.46 9.19 -6.93
CA CYS A 42 -14.20 7.89 -7.56
C CYS A 42 -12.70 7.52 -7.52
N ARG A 43 -11.81 8.50 -7.68
CA ARG A 43 -10.36 8.28 -7.51
C ARG A 43 -9.96 7.97 -6.07
N ALA A 44 -10.59 8.64 -5.10
CA ALA A 44 -10.33 8.38 -3.68
C ALA A 44 -10.78 6.97 -3.28
N VAL A 45 -11.97 6.54 -3.72
CA VAL A 45 -12.47 5.16 -3.49
C VAL A 45 -11.48 4.13 -4.04
N ARG A 46 -11.08 4.25 -5.31
CA ARG A 46 -10.08 3.36 -5.92
C ARG A 46 -8.74 3.37 -5.19
N ARG A 47 -8.29 4.53 -4.71
CA ARG A 47 -7.06 4.65 -3.91
C ARG A 47 -7.20 3.92 -2.57
N THR A 48 -8.36 4.05 -1.92
CA THR A 48 -8.66 3.35 -0.66
C THR A 48 -8.74 1.84 -0.89
N GLU A 49 -9.38 1.38 -1.96
CA GLU A 49 -9.41 -0.05 -2.33
C GLU A 49 -8.00 -0.59 -2.63
N GLN A 50 -7.16 0.19 -3.32
CA GLN A 50 -5.76 -0.19 -3.58
C GLN A 50 -4.88 -0.14 -2.32
N ARG A 51 -5.17 0.73 -1.35
CA ARG A 51 -4.51 0.72 -0.03
C ARG A 51 -5.05 -0.35 0.90
N GLY A 52 -6.27 -0.85 0.68
CA GLY A 52 -6.84 -2.01 1.36
C GLY A 52 -6.26 -3.35 0.88
N GLY A 53 -5.55 -3.38 -0.26
CA GLY A 53 -4.97 -4.58 -0.85
C GLY A 53 -3.54 -4.94 -0.39
N GLY A 54 -2.98 -4.25 0.61
CA GLY A 54 -1.62 -4.50 1.12
C GLY A 54 -1.55 -5.22 2.47
N TYR A 55 -2.68 -5.34 3.17
CA TYR A 55 -2.83 -6.13 4.39
C TYR A 55 -4.04 -7.02 4.18
N SER A 56 -3.87 -8.09 3.39
CA SER A 56 -4.80 -9.20 3.44
C SER A 56 -4.85 -9.69 4.89
N ASP A 57 -5.96 -9.33 5.54
CA ASP A 57 -6.74 -10.16 6.43
C ASP A 57 -7.18 -11.44 5.68
N GLN A 58 -6.21 -12.16 5.11
CA GLN A 58 -6.34 -13.59 5.09
C GLN A 58 -5.99 -14.01 6.51
N PRO A 59 -6.75 -14.93 7.13
CA PRO A 59 -6.33 -15.52 8.39
C PRO A 59 -4.97 -16.16 8.16
N ARG A 60 -3.89 -15.43 8.48
CA ARG A 60 -2.53 -15.94 8.37
C ARG A 60 -2.48 -17.09 9.35
N GLU A 61 -2.40 -18.31 8.83
CA GLU A 61 -2.23 -19.49 9.65
C GLU A 61 -0.97 -19.28 10.50
N MET A 62 -1.17 -19.06 11.80
CA MET A 62 -0.09 -18.87 12.75
C MET A 62 0.43 -20.24 13.13
N TYR A 63 1.71 -20.48 12.86
CA TYR A 63 2.35 -21.73 13.24
C TYR A 63 3.08 -21.54 14.59
N PRO A 64 2.86 -22.45 15.56
CA PRO A 64 3.63 -22.44 16.80
C PRO A 64 5.07 -22.90 16.50
N ILE A 65 6.03 -22.13 16.98
CA ILE A 65 7.46 -22.43 16.87
C ILE A 65 8.15 -22.16 18.21
N VAL A 66 9.27 -22.84 18.44
CA VAL A 66 10.18 -22.54 19.56
C VAL A 66 11.30 -21.66 19.03
N CYS A 67 11.48 -20.47 19.61
CA CYS A 67 12.52 -19.53 19.18
C CYS A 67 13.92 -20.11 19.42
N ALA A 68 14.78 -20.09 18.41
CA ALA A 68 16.15 -20.61 18.51
C ALA A 68 17.09 -19.74 19.37
N GLU A 69 16.75 -18.47 19.61
CA GLU A 69 17.55 -17.55 20.45
C GLU A 69 17.11 -17.57 21.92
N CYS A 70 15.82 -17.37 22.18
CA CYS A 70 15.29 -17.25 23.55
C CYS A 70 14.60 -18.51 24.09
N GLY A 71 14.33 -19.52 23.26
CA GLY A 71 13.68 -20.76 23.66
C GLY A 71 12.18 -20.64 23.98
N THR A 72 11.56 -19.48 23.75
CA THR A 72 10.13 -19.26 24.04
C THR A 72 9.24 -19.70 22.86
N ASP A 73 8.04 -20.20 23.17
CA ASP A 73 6.99 -20.44 22.19
C ASP A 73 6.50 -19.13 21.55
N ALA A 74 6.53 -19.08 20.23
CA ALA A 74 6.08 -17.93 19.44
C ALA A 74 5.17 -18.36 18.29
N MET A 75 4.33 -17.43 17.84
CA MET A 75 3.48 -17.62 16.67
C MET A 75 4.05 -16.86 15.47
N VAL A 76 4.34 -17.58 14.39
CA VAL A 76 4.91 -16.99 13.16
C VAL A 76 3.96 -17.19 11.96
N PRO A 77 3.92 -16.24 11.01
CA PRO A 77 3.00 -16.31 9.86
C PRO A 77 3.52 -17.20 8.72
N PHE A 78 4.50 -18.07 8.99
CA PHE A 78 5.11 -18.95 7.99
C PHE A 78 5.35 -20.34 8.58
N ARG A 79 5.26 -21.36 7.74
CA ARG A 79 5.52 -22.75 8.16
C ARG A 79 7.03 -22.99 8.31
N PRO A 80 7.53 -23.40 9.50
CA PRO A 80 8.94 -23.74 9.69
C PRO A 80 9.32 -24.95 8.83
N LYS A 81 10.43 -24.86 8.08
CA LYS A 81 10.89 -25.92 7.17
C LYS A 81 11.95 -26.86 7.78
N GLY A 82 12.31 -26.68 9.06
CA GLY A 82 13.32 -27.50 9.77
C GLY A 82 14.77 -27.24 9.35
N ASP A 83 15.00 -26.66 8.17
CA ASP A 83 16.33 -26.43 7.59
C ASP A 83 17.06 -25.20 8.17
N ARG A 84 16.32 -24.25 8.77
CA ARG A 84 16.84 -22.96 9.26
C ARG A 84 16.30 -22.62 10.65
N PRO A 85 17.10 -21.95 11.51
CA PRO A 85 16.64 -21.50 12.81
C PRO A 85 15.51 -20.48 12.66
N VAL A 86 14.47 -20.64 13.47
CA VAL A 86 13.30 -19.76 13.49
C VAL A 86 13.36 -18.91 14.74
N TYR A 87 13.11 -17.61 14.57
CA TYR A 87 13.18 -16.62 15.63
C TYR A 87 11.79 -16.00 15.87
N CYS A 88 11.49 -15.62 17.11
CA CYS A 88 10.31 -14.81 17.41
C CYS A 88 10.46 -13.39 16.83
N SER A 89 9.36 -12.64 16.76
CA SER A 89 9.33 -11.28 16.23
C SER A 89 10.36 -10.36 16.90
N ASP A 90 10.58 -10.51 18.20
CA ASP A 90 11.53 -9.70 18.98
C ASP A 90 12.99 -10.03 18.63
N CYS A 91 13.37 -11.31 18.65
CA CYS A 91 14.72 -11.77 18.29
C CYS A 91 15.02 -11.52 16.80
N PHE A 92 14.04 -11.69 15.92
CA PHE A 92 14.18 -11.36 14.51
C PHE A 92 14.40 -9.87 14.26
N SER A 93 13.70 -9.01 15.02
CA SER A 93 13.88 -7.55 14.91
C SER A 93 15.27 -7.12 15.40
N LYS A 94 15.80 -7.77 16.44
CA LYS A 94 17.17 -7.56 16.92
C LYS A 94 18.23 -8.04 15.93
N THR A 95 18.07 -9.25 15.39
CA THR A 95 19.03 -9.82 14.41
C THR A 95 19.04 -9.08 13.08
N LYS A 96 17.91 -8.49 12.65
CA LYS A 96 17.85 -7.64 11.45
C LYS A 96 18.47 -6.25 11.60
N ALA A 97 18.59 -5.75 12.83
CA ALA A 97 19.16 -4.44 13.10
C ALA A 97 20.69 -4.43 12.90
N GLU A 98 21.33 -5.59 12.99
CA GLU A 98 22.74 -5.77 12.67
C GLU A 98 22.85 -6.31 11.23
N PRO A 99 23.33 -5.51 10.25
CA PRO A 99 23.64 -6.02 8.93
C PRO A 99 24.81 -6.98 9.04
N SER A 100 24.51 -8.27 9.19
CA SER A 100 25.51 -9.33 8.99
C SER A 100 25.77 -9.44 7.49
N ASP A 101 26.71 -8.59 7.08
CA ASP A 101 27.70 -8.76 6.03
C ASP A 101 27.76 -10.21 5.51
N PHE A 102 27.11 -10.43 4.37
CA PHE A 102 27.34 -11.53 3.45
C PHE A 102 27.21 -10.99 2.02
#